data_AF-A0A925V376-F1
#
_entry.id   AF-A0A925V376-F1
#
_cell.length_a   1.000
_cell.length_b   1.000
_cell.length_c   1.000
_cell.angle_alpha   90.00
_cell.angle_beta   90.00
_cell.angle_gamma   90.00
#
_symmetry.space_group_name_H-M   'P 1'
#
loop_
_entity.id
_entity.type
_entity.pdbx_description
1 polymer ?
#
loop_
_entity_poly.entity_id
_entity_poly.type
_entity_poly.pdbx_seq_one_letter_code
_entity_poly.pdbx_strand_id
1 'polypeptide(L)'
;QSCWIGIERNELAVPGIPPRVDAVCVAPLGMEEGSEVELPQTFGLVLGEEVAFRFFGSSSRKDDAVGAVTAPSELVEMSPIETTLPAPEGRAAGSIVHVRLHARVTEVGTLELSAVELGTGARWKLSFDVRGTA
;
A
#
# COMPACT_ATOMS: atom_id res chain seq x y z
N GLN A 1 8.49 0.40 14.36
CA GLN A 1 7.25 -0.32 14.02
C GLN A 1 7.35 -0.81 12.58
N SER A 2 6.72 -1.93 12.26
CA SER A 2 6.50 -2.36 10.87
C SER A 2 5.27 -1.66 10.29
N CYS A 3 5.26 -1.41 8.98
CA CYS A 3 4.19 -0.75 8.26
C CYS A 3 3.57 -1.68 7.20
N TRP A 4 2.25 -1.58 7.04
CA TRP A 4 1.46 -2.47 6.21
C TRP A 4 0.38 -1.69 5.46
N ILE A 5 0.00 -2.17 4.28
CA ILE A 5 -1.10 -1.61 3.48
C ILE A 5 -2.22 -2.63 3.32
N GLY A 6 -3.45 -2.14 3.30
CA GLY A 6 -4.62 -2.95 2.99
C GLY A 6 -4.76 -3.17 1.49
N ILE A 7 -4.94 -4.42 1.09
CA ILE A 7 -5.16 -4.83 -0.30
C ILE A 7 -6.46 -5.63 -0.35
N GLU A 8 -7.39 -5.19 -1.20
CA GLU A 8 -8.58 -5.97 -1.50
C GLU A 8 -8.19 -7.24 -2.27
N ARG A 9 -8.75 -8.37 -1.85
CA ARG A 9 -8.54 -9.64 -2.54
C ARG A 9 -9.27 -9.62 -3.87
N ASN A 10 -8.63 -10.22 -4.89
CA ASN A 10 -9.25 -10.46 -6.18
C ASN A 10 -10.25 -11.62 -6.10
N GLU A 11 -11.39 -11.37 -5.47
CA GLU A 11 -12.48 -12.30 -5.26
C GLU A 11 -13.78 -11.74 -5.87
N LEU A 12 -14.77 -12.60 -6.10
CA LEU A 12 -16.05 -12.18 -6.65
C LEU A 12 -16.79 -11.27 -5.65
N ALA A 13 -17.15 -10.06 -6.10
CA ALA A 13 -17.95 -9.15 -5.30
C ALA A 13 -19.34 -9.76 -5.03
N VAL A 14 -19.72 -9.85 -3.76
CA VAL A 14 -21.05 -10.31 -3.34
C VAL A 14 -21.85 -9.12 -2.81
N PRO A 15 -23.04 -8.83 -3.36
CA PRO A 15 -23.86 -7.73 -2.88
C PRO A 15 -24.12 -7.78 -1.37
N GLY A 16 -23.86 -6.68 -0.67
CA GLY A 16 -24.06 -6.56 0.77
C GLY A 16 -22.95 -7.16 1.65
N ILE A 17 -21.94 -7.80 1.05
CA ILE A 17 -20.75 -8.28 1.76
C ILE A 17 -19.57 -7.37 1.38
N PRO A 18 -18.91 -6.71 2.35
CA PRO A 18 -17.74 -5.90 2.05
C PRO A 18 -16.60 -6.78 1.50
N PRO A 19 -15.79 -6.26 0.56
CA PRO A 19 -14.65 -6.98 0.03
C PRO A 19 -13.69 -7.37 1.15
N ARG A 20 -13.09 -8.55 1.03
CA ARG A 20 -12.08 -9.01 1.98
C ARG A 20 -10.77 -8.28 1.73
N VAL A 21 -10.17 -7.79 2.81
CA VAL A 21 -8.91 -7.06 2.80
C VAL A 21 -7.85 -7.91 3.51
N ASP A 22 -6.71 -8.08 2.86
CA ASP A 22 -5.47 -8.54 3.49
C ASP A 22 -4.55 -7.35 3.78
N ALA A 23 -3.65 -7.50 4.75
CA ALA A 23 -2.59 -6.53 4.99
C ALA A 23 -1.25 -7.07 4.47
N VAL A 24 -0.52 -6.25 3.70
CA VAL A 24 0.77 -6.60 3.12
C VAL A 24 1.87 -5.74 3.73
N CYS A 25 2.97 -6.37 4.19
CA CYS A 25 4.09 -5.67 4.80
C CYS A 25 4.84 -4.87 3.74
N VAL A 26 4.89 -3.54 3.90
CA VAL A 26 5.61 -2.63 3.00
C VAL A 26 6.93 -2.15 3.60
N ALA A 27 7.03 -2.08 4.92
CA ALA A 27 8.27 -1.78 5.62
C ALA A 27 8.38 -2.62 6.90
N PRO A 28 9.26 -3.63 6.95
CA PRO A 28 9.45 -4.43 8.15
C PRO A 28 10.13 -3.61 9.24
N LEU A 29 10.09 -4.13 10.47
CA LEU A 29 10.80 -3.50 11.58
C LEU A 29 12.32 -3.49 11.29
N GLY A 30 12.96 -2.34 11.46
CA GLY A 30 14.41 -2.21 11.27
C GLY A 30 14.86 -2.06 9.82
N MET A 31 13.93 -1.80 8.89
CA MET A 31 14.28 -1.35 7.54
C MET A 31 15.17 -0.10 7.61
N GLU A 32 16.30 -0.12 6.90
CA GLU A 32 17.29 0.95 6.93
C GLU A 32 16.70 2.24 6.35
N GLU A 33 16.91 3.37 7.03
CA GLU A 33 16.50 4.68 6.54
C GLU A 33 17.20 5.00 5.22
N GLY A 34 16.46 5.64 4.30
CA GLY A 34 16.94 5.96 2.96
C GLY A 34 16.88 4.79 1.98
N SER A 35 16.78 3.53 2.44
CA SER A 35 16.67 2.35 1.59
C SER A 35 15.32 2.26 0.88
N GLU A 36 15.32 1.80 -0.36
CA GLU A 36 14.12 1.47 -1.13
C GLU A 36 14.06 -0.04 -1.35
N VAL A 37 12.88 -0.63 -1.19
CA VAL A 37 12.62 -2.04 -1.45
C VAL A 37 11.45 -2.19 -2.40
N GLU A 38 11.58 -3.08 -3.37
CA GLU A 38 10.48 -3.49 -4.26
C GLU A 38 9.74 -4.67 -3.62
N LEU A 39 8.41 -4.59 -3.57
CA LEU A 39 7.58 -5.71 -3.15
C LEU A 39 7.52 -6.77 -4.26
N PRO A 40 7.57 -8.07 -3.91
CA PRO A 40 7.60 -9.13 -4.92
C PRO A 40 6.25 -9.39 -5.61
N GLN A 41 5.15 -8.87 -5.07
CA GLN A 41 3.81 -9.05 -5.64
C GLN A 41 3.47 -7.98 -6.69
N THR A 42 2.56 -8.32 -7.58
CA THR A 42 1.90 -7.37 -8.48
C THR A 42 0.55 -6.97 -7.90
N PHE A 43 0.23 -5.68 -7.96
CA PHE A 43 -1.01 -5.12 -7.41
C PHE A 43 -1.84 -4.45 -8.51
N GLY A 44 -3.15 -4.40 -8.31
CA GLY A 44 -4.04 -3.54 -9.10
C GLY A 44 -4.13 -2.15 -8.47
N LEU A 45 -3.98 -1.11 -9.27
CA LEU A 45 -4.15 0.28 -8.86
C LEU A 45 -5.27 0.93 -9.67
N VAL A 46 -6.28 1.43 -8.99
CA VAL A 46 -7.39 2.19 -9.60
C VAL A 46 -6.94 3.63 -9.86
N LEU A 47 -7.24 4.16 -11.05
CA LEU A 47 -6.90 5.51 -11.48
C LEU A 47 -8.15 6.32 -11.86
N GLY A 48 -8.09 7.63 -11.65
CA GLY A 48 -9.11 8.59 -12.04
C GLY A 48 -10.34 8.65 -11.12
N GLU A 49 -10.35 7.84 -10.06
CA GLU A 49 -11.39 7.83 -9.03
C GLU A 49 -10.77 8.06 -7.65
N GLU A 50 -11.58 8.56 -6.72
CA GLU A 50 -11.21 8.66 -5.31
C GLU A 50 -11.09 7.26 -4.71
N VAL A 51 -9.94 7.00 -4.10
CA VAL A 51 -9.59 5.73 -3.49
C VAL A 51 -9.08 5.95 -2.07
N ALA A 52 -9.39 5.00 -1.19
CA ALA A 52 -8.90 4.99 0.19
C ALA A 52 -7.80 3.93 0.35
N PHE A 53 -6.58 4.38 0.61
CA PHE A 53 -5.47 3.49 0.97
C PHE A 53 -5.49 3.26 2.48
N ARG A 54 -5.93 2.06 2.88
CA ARG A 54 -5.90 1.63 4.28
C ARG A 54 -4.48 1.30 4.70
N PHE A 55 -4.09 1.79 5.86
CA PHE A 55 -2.73 1.68 6.36
C PHE A 55 -2.73 1.10 7.78
N PHE A 56 -1.72 0.31 8.10
CA PHE A 56 -1.64 -0.36 9.39
C PHE A 56 -0.21 -0.40 9.93
N GLY A 57 -0.11 -0.37 11.26
CA GLY A 57 1.15 -0.48 12.00
C GLY A 57 1.18 -1.70 12.91
N SER A 58 2.40 -2.13 13.26
CA SER A 58 2.61 -3.06 14.38
C SER A 58 3.96 -2.84 15.07
N SER A 59 3.98 -2.98 16.39
CA SER A 59 5.16 -2.90 17.24
C SER A 59 5.67 -4.27 17.72
N SER A 60 4.84 -5.32 17.64
CA SER A 60 5.15 -6.67 18.10
C SER A 60 5.68 -7.59 17.01
N ARG A 61 5.40 -7.26 15.74
CA ARG A 61 5.82 -8.01 14.55
C ARG A 61 7.25 -7.67 14.16
N LYS A 62 8.20 -8.55 14.48
CA LYS A 62 9.65 -8.31 14.33
C LYS A 62 10.30 -9.07 13.17
N ASP A 63 9.73 -10.19 12.76
CA ASP A 63 10.37 -11.15 11.85
C ASP A 63 9.69 -11.23 10.47
N ASP A 64 8.71 -10.38 10.20
CA ASP A 64 8.04 -10.35 8.91
C ASP A 64 8.95 -9.77 7.81
N ALA A 65 8.91 -10.40 6.65
CA ALA A 65 9.59 -9.91 5.46
C ALA A 65 8.72 -8.93 4.66
N VAL A 66 9.34 -8.12 3.80
CA VAL A 66 8.63 -7.32 2.80
C VAL A 66 7.74 -8.23 1.95
N GLY A 67 6.49 -7.83 1.77
CA GLY A 67 5.48 -8.61 1.06
C GLY A 67 4.84 -9.73 1.88
N ALA A 68 5.18 -9.91 3.17
CA ALA A 68 4.43 -10.81 4.05
C ALA A 68 2.96 -10.38 4.11
N VAL A 69 2.05 -11.35 4.21
CA VAL A 69 0.59 -11.13 4.20
C VAL A 69 -0.01 -11.59 5.53
N THR A 70 -0.87 -10.76 6.14
CA THR A 70 -1.62 -11.13 7.34
C THR A 70 -3.05 -10.56 7.33
N ALA A 71 -3.88 -10.97 8.28
CA ALA A 71 -5.20 -10.40 8.51
C ALA A 71 -5.08 -8.99 9.14
N PRO A 72 -5.83 -7.98 8.65
CA PRO A 72 -5.81 -6.63 9.22
C PRO A 72 -6.14 -6.57 10.72
N SER A 73 -6.93 -7.52 11.24
CA SER A 73 -7.27 -7.62 12.66
C SER A 73 -6.08 -7.90 13.59
N GLU A 74 -4.93 -8.31 13.03
CA GLU A 74 -3.69 -8.51 13.79
C GLU A 74 -2.85 -7.23 13.90
N LEU A 75 -3.32 -6.12 13.32
CA LEU A 75 -2.59 -4.86 13.18
C LEU A 75 -3.38 -3.70 13.77
N VAL A 76 -2.70 -2.58 13.98
CA VAL A 76 -3.34 -1.31 14.37
C VAL A 76 -3.64 -0.52 13.10
N GLU A 77 -4.92 -0.29 12.83
CA GLU A 77 -5.34 0.54 11.70
C GLU A 77 -5.05 2.02 11.97
N MET A 78 -4.42 2.66 11.00
CA MET A 78 -4.08 4.08 11.03
C MET A 78 -5.04 4.85 10.12
N SER A 79 -4.98 6.19 10.19
CA SER A 79 -5.76 7.04 9.29
C SER A 79 -5.49 6.67 7.82
N PRO A 80 -6.52 6.36 7.03
CA PRO A 80 -6.34 6.07 5.62
C PRO A 80 -5.92 7.33 4.85
N ILE A 81 -5.35 7.12 3.67
CA ILE A 81 -5.15 8.20 2.70
C ILE A 81 -6.27 8.13 1.65
N GLU A 82 -7.08 9.17 1.61
CA GLU A 82 -8.08 9.37 0.57
C GLU A 82 -7.48 10.27 -0.51
N THR A 83 -7.40 9.77 -1.73
CA THR A 83 -6.83 10.52 -2.85
C THR A 83 -7.34 10.02 -4.19
N THR A 84 -7.24 10.84 -5.22
CA THR A 84 -7.47 10.44 -6.61
C THR A 84 -6.14 10.41 -7.34
N LEU A 85 -5.74 9.22 -7.77
CA LEU A 85 -4.55 9.07 -8.60
C LEU A 85 -4.90 9.37 -10.06
N PRO A 86 -4.24 10.32 -10.73
CA PRO A 86 -4.63 10.73 -12.08
C PRO A 86 -4.47 9.57 -13.07
N ALA A 87 -5.49 9.38 -13.91
CA ALA A 87 -5.41 8.50 -15.06
C ALA A 87 -4.63 9.21 -16.20
N PRO A 88 -3.65 8.53 -16.85
CA PRO A 88 -3.00 9.04 -18.05
C PRO A 88 -3.99 9.34 -19.18
N GLU A 89 -3.61 10.21 -20.11
CA GLU A 89 -4.43 10.54 -21.28
C GLU A 89 -4.86 9.28 -22.05
N GLY A 90 -6.12 9.25 -22.49
CA GLY A 90 -6.70 8.12 -23.21
C GLY A 90 -7.18 6.97 -22.33
N ARG A 91 -7.03 7.05 -21.00
CA ARG A 91 -7.51 6.04 -20.06
C ARG A 91 -8.74 6.54 -19.30
N ALA A 92 -9.75 5.68 -19.15
CA ALA A 92 -10.98 6.00 -18.42
C ALA A 92 -10.75 6.06 -16.91
N ALA A 93 -11.56 6.85 -16.20
CA ALA A 93 -11.68 6.77 -14.75
C ALA A 93 -12.16 5.37 -14.33
N GLY A 94 -11.68 4.89 -13.18
CA GLY A 94 -11.94 3.54 -12.67
C GLY A 94 -11.07 2.46 -13.33
N SER A 95 -10.16 2.84 -14.22
CA SER A 95 -9.23 1.89 -14.84
C SER A 95 -8.25 1.31 -13.83
N ILE A 96 -7.96 0.02 -13.98
CA ILE A 96 -7.01 -0.71 -13.13
C ILE A 96 -5.73 -0.95 -13.92
N VAL A 97 -4.58 -0.62 -13.32
CA VAL A 97 -3.25 -0.93 -13.84
C VAL A 97 -2.50 -1.89 -12.93
N HIS A 98 -1.63 -2.71 -13.52
CA HIS A 98 -0.74 -3.59 -12.76
C HIS A 98 0.55 -2.86 -12.40
N VAL A 99 0.84 -2.82 -11.10
CA VAL A 99 2.00 -2.09 -10.54
C VAL A 99 2.86 -2.99 -9.65
N ARG A 100 4.16 -2.68 -9.57
CA ARG A 100 4.98 -3.03 -8.40
C ARG A 100 5.00 -1.87 -7.43
N LEU A 101 5.01 -2.20 -6.15
CA LEU A 101 5.14 -1.22 -5.10
C LEU A 101 6.60 -1.13 -4.66
N HIS A 102 7.10 0.09 -4.57
CA HIS A 102 8.39 0.43 -4.01
C HIS A 102 8.16 1.17 -2.71
N ALA A 103 8.67 0.63 -1.62
CA ALA A 103 8.59 1.24 -0.30
C ALA A 103 9.93 1.84 0.07
N ARG A 104 9.93 3.06 0.63
CA ARG A 104 11.12 3.75 1.11
C ARG A 104 10.82 4.40 2.44
N VAL A 105 11.64 4.12 3.45
CA VAL A 105 11.59 4.85 4.72
C VAL A 105 12.54 6.04 4.63
N THR A 106 12.04 7.24 4.91
CA THR A 106 12.85 8.48 4.90
C THR A 106 13.54 8.70 6.25
N GLU A 107 14.61 9.50 6.26
CA GLU A 107 15.35 9.90 7.47
C GLU A 107 14.47 10.67 8.50
N VAL A 108 13.38 11.27 8.03
CA VAL A 108 12.41 11.96 8.88
C VAL A 108 11.30 11.02 9.40
N GLY A 109 11.42 9.71 9.18
CA GLY A 109 10.44 8.73 9.64
C GLY A 109 9.09 8.87 8.93
N THR A 110 9.10 9.15 7.63
CA THR A 110 7.94 9.03 6.72
C THR A 110 8.14 7.79 5.85
N LEU A 111 7.08 7.02 5.62
CA LEU A 111 7.08 5.97 4.60
C LEU A 111 6.62 6.57 3.27
N GLU A 112 7.39 6.36 2.21
CA GLU A 112 7.00 6.65 0.84
C GLU A 112 6.70 5.35 0.13
N LEU A 113 5.52 5.27 -0.49
CA LEU A 113 5.13 4.16 -1.35
C LEU A 113 4.98 4.67 -2.77
N SER A 114 5.64 4.01 -3.72
CA SER A 114 5.50 4.30 -5.13
C SER A 114 4.93 3.11 -5.86
N ALA A 115 3.82 3.32 -6.56
CA ALA A 115 3.26 2.35 -7.48
C ALA A 115 3.84 2.62 -8.88
N VAL A 116 4.55 1.63 -9.44
CA VAL A 116 5.20 1.71 -10.75
C VAL A 116 4.51 0.73 -11.71
N GLU A 117 3.89 1.24 -12.78
CA GLU A 117 3.20 0.44 -13.79
C GLU A 117 4.20 -0.45 -14.55
N LEU A 118 3.86 -1.75 -14.65
CA LEU A 118 4.72 -2.77 -15.26
C LEU A 118 5.04 -2.53 -16.74
N GLY A 119 4.11 -1.95 -17.49
CA GLY A 119 4.27 -1.78 -18.94
C GLY A 119 4.86 -0.44 -19.35
N THR A 120 4.45 0.65 -18.68
CA THR A 120 4.78 2.03 -19.09
C THR A 120 5.87 2.65 -18.22
N GLY A 121 6.10 2.13 -17.00
CA GLY A 121 6.95 2.76 -16.00
C GLY A 121 6.34 4.01 -15.36
N ALA A 122 5.07 4.33 -15.64
CA ALA A 122 4.37 5.42 -14.97
C ALA A 122 4.38 5.20 -13.45
N ARG A 123 4.64 6.27 -12.69
CA ARG A 123 4.86 6.23 -11.24
C ARG A 123 3.89 7.14 -10.51
N TRP A 124 3.15 6.58 -9.55
CA TRP A 124 2.32 7.33 -8.61
C TRP A 124 2.92 7.18 -7.21
N LYS A 125 3.11 8.30 -6.52
CA LYS A 125 3.73 8.33 -5.19
C LYS A 125 2.69 8.70 -4.13
N LEU A 126 2.70 7.96 -3.04
CA LEU A 126 1.95 8.18 -1.82
C LEU A 126 2.96 8.34 -0.66
N SER A 127 2.70 9.27 0.25
CA SER A 127 3.55 9.50 1.42
C SER A 127 2.71 9.39 2.68
N PHE A 128 3.21 8.62 3.64
CA PHE A 128 2.55 8.29 4.90
C PHE A 128 3.41 8.74 6.06
N ASP A 129 2.82 9.51 6.96
CA ASP A 129 3.48 9.78 8.24
C ASP A 129 3.37 8.53 9.12
N VAL A 130 4.52 7.90 9.42
CA VAL A 130 4.55 6.76 10.34
C VAL A 130 4.70 7.21 11.79
N ARG A 131 4.72 8.51 12.06
CA ARG A 131 4.69 9.11 13.41
C ARG A 131 3.27 9.55 13.75
N GLY A 132 2.39 8.58 13.95
CA GLY A 132 1.01 8.85 14.35
C GLY A 132 0.40 7.67 15.06
N THR A 133 -0.10 7.91 16.28
CA THR A 133 -0.88 7.02 17.15
C THR A 133 -0.18 5.77 17.70
N ALA A 134 0.63 6.00 18.74
CA ALA A 134 0.64 5.14 19.92
C ALA A 134 -0.50 5.55 20.86
#